data_AF-A0A5C8D546-F1
#
_entry.id   AF-A0A5C8D546-F1
#
_cell.length_a   1.000
_cell.length_b   1.000
_cell.length_c   1.000
_cell.angle_alpha   90.00
_cell.angle_beta   90.00
_cell.angle_gamma   90.00
#
_symmetry.space_group_name_H-M   'P 1'
#
loop_
_entity.id
_entity.type
_entity.pdbx_description
1 polymer ?
#
loop_
_entity_poly.entity_id
_entity_poly.type
_entity_poly.pdbx_seq_one_letter_code
_entity_poly.pdbx_strand_id
1 'polypeptide(L)'
;MKSKQIIIMLLSFIILFAISCKNDDKTGGGVDEGLVVQNRNHPPAGSYYDGGNTNTGSAHTVTHNIDGSCKISGKVYPINGNGLDYEITVTNWLNYPNITTVQNLNYVGTSYGGEYTITKPSPNSLDSFNVIYDFTTETISSISLRTASDSKHYSALNLKRGN
;
A
#
# COMPACT_ATOMS: atom_id res chain seq x y z
N MET A 1 -22.81 33.14 26.45
CA MET A 1 -22.40 32.77 25.07
C MET A 1 -20.94 32.32 24.93
N LYS A 2 -20.10 32.36 25.98
CA LYS A 2 -18.69 31.92 25.90
C LYS A 2 -18.47 30.42 26.14
N SER A 3 -19.36 29.72 26.84
CA SER A 3 -19.18 28.28 27.14
C SER A 3 -19.57 27.36 25.98
N LYS A 4 -20.59 27.73 25.18
CA LYS A 4 -21.06 26.92 24.03
C LYS A 4 -20.02 26.84 22.90
N GLN A 5 -19.25 27.91 22.68
CA GLN A 5 -18.16 27.92 21.69
C GLN A 5 -16.99 27.02 22.10
N ILE A 6 -16.66 26.95 23.39
CA ILE A 6 -15.57 26.10 23.91
C ILE A 6 -15.95 24.62 23.78
N ILE A 7 -17.20 24.26 24.05
CA ILE A 7 -17.69 22.87 23.94
C ILE A 7 -17.66 22.39 22.48
N ILE A 8 -18.07 23.23 21.53
CA ILE A 8 -18.04 22.89 20.10
C ILE A 8 -16.60 22.74 19.59
N MET A 9 -15.68 23.61 20.03
CA MET A 9 -14.26 23.54 19.66
C MET A 9 -13.59 22.27 20.21
N LEU A 10 -13.92 21.89 21.45
CA LEU A 10 -13.42 20.67 22.09
C LEU A 10 -13.94 19.41 21.39
N LEU A 11 -15.22 19.40 21.00
CA LEU A 11 -15.84 18.26 20.33
C LEU A 11 -15.29 18.05 18.90
N SER A 12 -14.98 19.13 18.16
CA SER A 12 -14.32 19.04 16.86
C SER A 12 -12.88 18.51 16.93
N PHE A 13 -12.14 18.80 18.01
CA PHE A 13 -10.78 18.29 18.19
C PHE A 13 -10.75 16.79 18.50
N ILE A 14 -11.75 16.26 19.22
CA ILE A 14 -11.84 14.82 19.52
C ILE A 14 -12.12 14.00 18.25
N ILE A 15 -12.87 14.55 17.28
CA ILE A 15 -13.16 13.85 16.02
C ILE A 15 -11.90 13.77 15.12
N LEU A 16 -10.99 14.76 15.17
CA LEU A 16 -9.73 14.72 14.43
C LEU A 16 -8.74 13.67 14.98
N PHE A 17 -8.75 13.41 16.29
CA PHE A 17 -7.91 12.37 16.91
C PHE A 17 -8.56 10.97 16.85
N ALA A 18 -9.87 10.85 16.68
CA ALA A 18 -10.58 9.57 16.61
C ALA A 18 -10.47 8.85 15.24
N ILE A 19 -9.92 9.48 14.21
CA ILE A 19 -9.63 8.82 12.91
C ILE A 19 -8.28 8.06 12.96
N SER A 20 -7.44 8.31 13.96
CA SER A 20 -6.19 7.58 14.18
C SER A 20 -6.31 6.70 15.42
N CYS A 21 -7.03 5.59 15.29
CA CYS A 21 -6.91 4.36 16.09
C CYS A 21 -8.07 3.43 15.72
N LYS A 22 -7.92 2.66 14.64
CA LYS A 22 -8.50 1.31 14.62
C LYS A 22 -7.85 0.40 13.57
N ASN A 23 -6.78 -0.29 13.99
CA ASN A 23 -6.62 -1.71 13.69
C ASN A 23 -5.71 -2.40 14.73
N ASP A 24 -6.01 -2.25 16.03
CA ASP A 24 -5.30 -2.96 17.11
C ASP A 24 -5.95 -4.29 17.52
N ASP A 25 -6.84 -4.84 16.68
CA ASP A 25 -7.41 -6.18 16.89
C ASP A 25 -6.98 -7.13 15.76
N LYS A 26 -5.71 -7.50 15.77
CA LYS A 26 -5.29 -8.84 15.32
C LYS A 26 -4.40 -9.47 16.38
N THR A 27 -5.04 -10.20 17.28
CA THR A 27 -4.42 -11.32 17.97
C THR A 27 -3.88 -12.30 16.92
N GLY A 28 -2.55 -12.36 16.77
CA GLY A 28 -1.91 -13.31 15.87
C GLY A 28 -0.39 -13.17 15.78
N GLY A 29 0.31 -13.79 16.72
CA GLY A 29 1.72 -14.21 16.58
C GLY A 29 2.75 -13.13 16.92
N GLY A 30 3.40 -13.30 18.08
CA GLY A 30 4.57 -12.51 18.46
C GLY A 30 5.65 -12.55 17.39
N VAL A 31 5.97 -11.38 16.86
CA VAL A 31 7.24 -11.14 16.19
C VAL A 31 8.01 -10.17 17.09
N ASP A 32 9.12 -10.65 17.64
CA ASP A 32 9.99 -9.88 18.53
C ASP A 32 10.27 -8.48 17.95
N GLU A 33 10.26 -7.46 18.82
CA GLU A 33 10.43 -6.03 18.49
C GLU A 33 11.77 -5.64 17.83
N GLY A 34 12.58 -6.62 17.40
CA GLY A 34 13.77 -6.44 16.56
C GLY A 34 13.65 -7.04 15.14
N LEU A 35 12.48 -7.56 14.75
CA LEU A 35 12.30 -8.33 13.52
C LEU A 35 11.80 -7.52 12.31
N VAL A 36 11.27 -6.33 12.54
CA VAL A 36 10.64 -5.51 11.49
C VAL A 36 11.19 -4.09 11.51
N VAL A 37 11.73 -3.64 10.38
CA VAL A 37 12.31 -2.30 10.24
C VAL A 37 11.40 -1.45 9.37
N GLN A 38 11.08 -0.25 9.83
CA GLN A 38 10.43 0.77 9.01
C GLN A 38 11.38 1.21 7.90
N ASN A 39 10.92 1.19 6.65
CA ASN A 39 11.73 1.52 5.49
C ASN A 39 11.04 2.60 4.63
N ARG A 40 11.77 3.66 4.31
CA ARG A 40 11.33 4.75 3.42
C ARG A 40 11.91 4.65 2.01
N ASN A 41 12.56 3.54 1.67
CA ASN A 41 13.01 3.27 0.30
C ASN A 41 11.80 2.89 -0.56
N HIS A 42 11.23 3.91 -1.19
CA HIS A 42 10.19 3.78 -2.19
C HIS A 42 10.78 3.25 -3.51
N PRO A 43 9.97 2.57 -4.35
CA PRO A 43 10.35 2.35 -5.75
C PRO A 43 10.69 3.70 -6.41
N PRO A 44 11.69 3.77 -7.32
CA PRO A 44 11.96 4.97 -8.09
C PRO A 44 10.70 5.53 -8.78
N ALA A 45 10.58 6.85 -8.87
CA ALA A 45 9.49 7.46 -9.63
C ALA A 45 9.61 7.10 -11.12
N GLY A 46 8.48 6.78 -11.76
CA GLY A 46 8.44 6.41 -13.16
C GLY A 46 7.28 5.48 -13.53
N SER A 47 7.32 5.01 -14.78
CA SER A 47 6.37 4.04 -15.32
C SER A 47 6.94 2.63 -15.23
N TYR A 48 6.10 1.69 -14.83
CA TYR A 48 6.41 0.29 -14.59
C TYR A 48 5.51 -0.59 -15.45
N TYR A 49 6.06 -1.66 -15.99
CA TYR A 49 5.41 -2.55 -16.94
C TYR A 49 5.71 -4.00 -16.58
N ASP A 50 4.82 -4.91 -16.97
CA ASP A 50 5.02 -6.35 -16.78
C ASP A 50 6.34 -6.80 -17.44
N GLY A 51 7.28 -7.25 -16.60
CA GLY A 51 8.64 -7.61 -17.03
C GLY A 51 9.45 -6.47 -17.65
N GLY A 52 8.98 -5.22 -17.57
CA GLY A 52 9.57 -4.05 -18.24
C GLY A 52 9.15 -3.88 -19.70
N ASN A 53 8.17 -4.64 -20.19
CA ASN A 53 7.75 -4.58 -21.58
C ASN A 53 6.76 -3.42 -21.82
N THR A 54 7.25 -2.34 -22.42
CA THR A 54 6.47 -1.14 -22.73
C THR A 54 5.42 -1.33 -23.83
N ASN A 55 5.44 -2.45 -24.56
CA ASN A 55 4.55 -2.69 -25.71
C ASN A 55 3.27 -3.48 -25.35
N THR A 56 3.22 -4.14 -24.19
CA THR A 56 2.21 -5.17 -23.92
C THR A 56 1.27 -4.88 -22.77
N GLY A 57 1.51 -3.80 -22.01
CA GLY A 57 0.78 -3.55 -20.77
C GLY A 57 0.40 -2.09 -20.54
N SER A 58 -0.65 -1.88 -19.76
CA SER A 58 -0.92 -0.56 -19.18
C SER A 58 0.18 -0.24 -18.18
N ALA A 59 0.71 0.98 -18.24
CA ALA A 59 1.71 1.41 -17.29
C ALA A 59 1.13 1.46 -15.87
N HIS A 60 1.93 1.01 -14.91
CA HIS A 60 1.78 1.34 -13.50
C HIS A 60 2.69 2.52 -13.19
N THR A 61 2.23 3.51 -12.46
CA THR A 61 2.98 4.74 -12.22
C THR A 61 3.32 4.88 -10.75
N VAL A 62 4.59 5.16 -10.50
CA VAL A 62 5.11 5.59 -9.20
C VAL A 62 5.42 7.08 -9.26
N THR A 63 4.87 7.84 -8.31
CA THR A 63 5.14 9.27 -8.14
C THR A 63 5.59 9.51 -6.71
N HIS A 64 6.63 10.33 -6.52
CA HIS A 64 7.05 10.76 -5.19
C HIS A 64 6.38 12.09 -4.85
N ASN A 65 5.79 12.17 -3.67
CA ASN A 65 5.15 13.37 -3.15
C ASN A 65 6.16 14.21 -2.36
N ILE A 66 5.85 15.50 -2.16
CA ILE A 66 6.71 16.44 -1.42
C ILE A 66 6.87 16.04 0.05
N ASP A 67 5.88 15.37 0.62
CA ASP A 67 5.88 14.86 2.01
C ASP A 67 6.74 13.60 2.20
N GLY A 68 7.40 13.13 1.14
CA GLY A 68 8.24 11.93 1.15
C GLY A 68 7.48 10.63 0.96
N SER A 69 6.14 10.65 0.82
CA SER A 69 5.37 9.44 0.47
C SER A 69 5.50 9.10 -1.02
N CYS A 70 5.21 7.86 -1.39
CA CYS A 70 5.07 7.48 -2.81
C CYS A 70 3.64 7.10 -3.14
N LYS A 71 3.14 7.58 -4.26
CA LYS A 71 1.89 7.13 -4.85
C LYS A 71 2.17 6.08 -5.92
N ILE A 72 1.51 4.93 -5.82
CA ILE A 72 1.56 3.83 -6.79
C ILE A 72 0.15 3.67 -7.36
N SER A 73 0.02 3.70 -8.68
CA SER A 73 -1.28 3.63 -9.35
C SER A 73 -1.20 2.85 -10.65
N GLY A 74 -2.32 2.31 -11.09
CA GLY A 74 -2.41 1.58 -12.35
C GLY A 74 -3.66 0.71 -12.40
N LYS A 75 -3.63 -0.32 -13.24
CA LYS A 75 -4.73 -1.26 -13.42
C LYS A 75 -4.24 -2.69 -13.25
N VAL A 76 -4.82 -3.41 -12.29
CA VAL A 76 -4.55 -4.84 -12.06
C VAL A 76 -5.65 -5.70 -12.68
N TYR A 77 -5.34 -6.94 -13.03
CA TYR A 77 -6.30 -7.82 -13.71
C TYR A 77 -6.53 -9.10 -12.91
N PRO A 78 -7.77 -9.64 -12.92
CA PRO A 78 -8.02 -10.99 -12.45
C PRO A 78 -7.65 -12.01 -13.55
N ILE A 79 -7.61 -13.30 -13.22
CA ILE A 79 -7.36 -14.37 -14.22
C ILE A 79 -8.35 -14.29 -15.39
N ASN A 80 -9.62 -14.02 -15.09
CA ASN A 80 -10.69 -13.82 -16.07
C ASN A 80 -11.55 -12.64 -15.65
N GLY A 81 -11.58 -11.57 -16.46
CA GLY A 81 -12.48 -10.44 -16.24
C GLY A 81 -11.85 -9.09 -16.53
N ASN A 82 -12.59 -8.04 -16.18
CA ASN A 82 -12.16 -6.66 -16.38
C ASN A 82 -11.13 -6.25 -15.33
N GLY A 83 -10.19 -5.41 -15.73
CA GLY A 83 -9.20 -4.84 -14.82
C GLY A 83 -9.82 -3.89 -13.79
N LEU A 84 -9.14 -3.77 -12.67
CA LEU A 84 -9.49 -2.90 -11.54
C LEU A 84 -8.43 -1.81 -11.41
N ASP A 85 -8.86 -0.57 -11.53
CA ASP A 85 -8.00 0.58 -11.27
C ASP A 85 -7.69 0.68 -9.78
N TYR A 86 -6.44 0.98 -9.46
CA TYR A 86 -5.97 1.16 -8.10
C TYR A 86 -5.12 2.43 -7.97
N GLU A 87 -5.13 3.01 -6.77
CA GLU A 87 -4.27 4.12 -6.38
C GLU A 87 -4.02 4.03 -4.87
N ILE A 88 -2.74 3.86 -4.51
CA ILE A 88 -2.28 3.73 -3.13
C ILE A 88 -1.20 4.78 -2.89
N THR A 89 -1.30 5.48 -1.76
CA THR A 89 -0.19 6.30 -1.26
C THR A 89 0.44 5.57 -0.08
N VAL A 90 1.74 5.31 -0.16
CA VAL A 90 2.54 4.62 0.85
C VAL A 90 3.42 5.63 1.54
N THR A 91 3.28 5.78 2.85
CA THR A 91 4.13 6.65 3.69
C THR A 91 5.24 5.87 4.38
N ASN A 92 5.01 4.59 4.68
CA ASN A 92 6.00 3.76 5.34
C ASN A 92 5.89 2.29 4.92
N TRP A 93 7.02 1.69 4.55
CA TRP A 93 7.11 0.25 4.27
C TRP A 93 7.63 -0.48 5.50
N LEU A 94 7.34 -1.79 5.55
CA LEU A 94 7.99 -2.69 6.50
C LEU A 94 8.95 -3.61 5.77
N ASN A 95 10.12 -3.83 6.36
CA ASN A 95 11.13 -4.79 5.91
C ASN A 95 11.37 -5.82 7.02
N TYR A 96 11.60 -7.08 6.65
CA TYR A 96 11.80 -8.18 7.58
C TYR A 96 13.23 -8.75 7.44
N PRO A 97 14.26 -8.04 7.93
CA PRO A 97 15.65 -8.33 7.60
C PRO A 97 16.18 -9.63 8.20
N ASN A 98 15.55 -10.21 9.23
CA ASN A 98 16.04 -11.48 9.81
C ASN A 98 15.44 -12.72 9.14
N ILE A 99 14.65 -12.55 8.06
CA ILE A 99 14.17 -13.65 7.23
C ILE A 99 15.10 -13.75 6.01
N THR A 100 16.02 -14.72 6.03
CA THR A 100 17.12 -14.87 5.07
C THR A 100 16.69 -14.94 3.60
N THR A 101 15.44 -15.32 3.32
CA THR A 101 14.92 -15.47 1.96
C THR A 101 14.29 -14.20 1.39
N VAL A 102 14.05 -13.15 2.18
CA VAL A 102 13.28 -11.97 1.76
C VAL A 102 13.81 -10.63 2.28
N GLN A 103 15.08 -10.57 2.70
CA GLN A 103 15.68 -9.37 3.29
C GLN A 103 15.64 -8.15 2.35
N ASN A 104 15.60 -8.39 1.04
CA ASN A 104 15.53 -7.37 0.00
C ASN A 104 14.11 -6.85 -0.30
N LEU A 105 13.10 -7.32 0.44
CA LEU A 105 11.69 -7.00 0.18
C LEU A 105 11.13 -5.99 1.17
N ASN A 106 10.48 -4.97 0.64
CA ASN A 106 9.67 -4.01 1.36
C ASN A 106 8.20 -4.33 1.12
N TYR A 107 7.41 -4.28 2.20
CA TYR A 107 6.01 -4.69 2.20
C TYR A 107 5.11 -3.55 2.67
N VAL A 108 3.93 -3.49 2.09
CA VAL A 108 2.83 -2.68 2.60
C VAL A 108 1.50 -3.36 2.29
N GLY A 109 0.55 -3.31 3.21
CA GLY A 109 -0.79 -3.86 2.99
C GLY A 109 -1.43 -4.51 4.21
N THR A 110 -2.60 -5.08 4.00
CA THR A 110 -3.44 -5.68 5.05
C THR A 110 -2.83 -6.91 5.72
N SER A 111 -1.92 -7.61 5.03
CA SER A 111 -1.28 -8.84 5.51
C SER A 111 0.08 -8.57 6.16
N TYR A 112 0.74 -7.47 5.80
CA TYR A 112 2.12 -7.18 6.21
C TYR A 112 2.22 -5.95 7.10
N GLY A 113 1.23 -5.05 7.11
CA GLY A 113 1.29 -3.78 7.82
C GLY A 113 1.86 -2.66 6.94
N GLY A 114 2.66 -1.77 7.54
CA GLY A 114 3.10 -0.53 6.91
C GLY A 114 2.01 0.54 6.95
N GLU A 115 2.36 1.74 6.50
CA GLU A 115 1.44 2.88 6.50
C GLU A 115 1.08 3.26 5.07
N TYR A 116 -0.22 3.27 4.79
CA TYR A 116 -0.75 3.54 3.48
C TYR A 116 -2.16 4.11 3.53
N THR A 117 -2.55 4.76 2.44
CA THR A 117 -3.94 5.14 2.14
C THR A 117 -4.30 4.64 0.75
N ILE A 118 -5.56 4.23 0.57
CA ILE A 118 -6.10 3.78 -0.72
C ILE A 118 -7.18 4.77 -1.11
N THR A 119 -7.10 5.29 -2.33
CA THR A 119 -8.12 6.17 -2.92
C THR A 119 -8.90 5.44 -4.02
N LYS A 120 -8.28 4.42 -4.63
CA LYS A 120 -8.92 3.54 -5.62
C LYS A 120 -8.48 2.07 -5.43
N PRO A 121 -9.41 1.11 -5.54
CA PRO A 121 -10.86 1.31 -5.45
C PRO A 121 -11.25 1.86 -4.06
N SER A 122 -12.53 2.09 -3.80
CA SER A 122 -12.97 2.57 -2.48
C SER A 122 -12.43 1.64 -1.37
N PRO A 123 -11.83 2.15 -0.27
CA PRO A 123 -11.24 1.31 0.77
C PRO A 123 -12.17 0.20 1.28
N ASN A 124 -13.46 0.50 1.40
CA ASN A 124 -14.47 -0.45 1.90
C ASN A 124 -14.88 -1.52 0.87
N SER A 125 -14.35 -1.46 -0.35
CA SER A 125 -14.60 -2.47 -1.40
C SER A 125 -13.56 -3.59 -1.42
N LEU A 126 -12.54 -3.52 -0.57
CA LEU A 126 -11.44 -4.50 -0.52
C LEU A 126 -11.48 -5.30 0.79
N ASP A 127 -11.31 -6.62 0.66
CA ASP A 127 -11.00 -7.51 1.79
C ASP A 127 -9.52 -7.43 2.15
N SER A 128 -8.67 -7.31 1.11
CA SER A 128 -7.23 -7.27 1.29
C SER A 128 -6.53 -6.53 0.15
N PHE A 129 -5.36 -5.99 0.49
CA PHE A 129 -4.45 -5.34 -0.44
C PHE A 129 -3.02 -5.57 0.05
N ASN A 130 -2.09 -5.89 -0.86
CA ASN A 130 -0.67 -5.96 -0.56
C ASN A 130 0.18 -5.49 -1.76
N VAL A 131 1.28 -4.79 -1.47
CA VAL A 131 2.35 -4.48 -2.43
C VAL A 131 3.68 -4.96 -1.86
N ILE A 132 4.46 -5.59 -2.72
CA ILE A 132 5.80 -6.08 -2.43
C ILE A 132 6.77 -5.43 -3.38
N TYR A 133 7.76 -4.74 -2.83
CA TYR A 133 8.82 -4.07 -3.56
C TYR A 133 10.17 -4.72 -3.29
N ASP A 134 10.89 -5.12 -4.34
CA ASP A 134 12.27 -5.57 -4.25
C ASP A 134 13.21 -4.39 -4.50
N PHE A 135 13.87 -3.92 -3.45
CA PHE A 135 14.74 -2.75 -3.54
C PHE A 135 16.11 -3.05 -4.13
N THR A 136 16.52 -4.32 -4.23
CA THR A 136 17.78 -4.70 -4.89
C THR A 136 17.65 -4.62 -6.40
N THR A 137 16.49 -5.01 -6.93
CA THR A 137 16.21 -5.05 -8.37
C THR A 137 15.33 -3.90 -8.85
N GLU A 138 14.99 -2.97 -7.96
CA GLU A 138 14.06 -1.85 -8.19
C GLU A 138 12.73 -2.30 -8.84
N THR A 139 12.26 -3.50 -8.50
CA THR A 139 11.10 -4.15 -9.12
C THR A 139 9.93 -4.15 -8.14
N ILE A 140 8.75 -3.74 -8.58
CA ILE A 140 7.52 -4.00 -7.82
C ILE A 140 7.15 -5.46 -8.10
N SER A 141 7.55 -6.34 -7.19
CA SER A 141 7.43 -7.79 -7.32
C SER A 141 5.96 -8.21 -7.46
N SER A 142 5.08 -7.61 -6.66
CA SER A 142 3.65 -7.84 -6.80
C SER A 142 2.80 -6.67 -6.29
N ILE A 143 1.64 -6.55 -6.90
CA ILE A 143 0.51 -5.75 -6.43
C ILE A 143 -0.68 -6.71 -6.41
N SER A 144 -1.32 -6.88 -5.26
CA SER A 144 -2.41 -7.83 -5.07
C SER A 144 -3.59 -7.16 -4.37
N LEU A 145 -4.78 -7.30 -4.94
CA LEU A 145 -6.04 -6.79 -4.40
C LEU A 145 -7.06 -7.93 -4.34
N ARG A 146 -7.86 -7.97 -3.27
CA ARG A 146 -9.04 -8.84 -3.17
C ARG A 146 -10.27 -8.01 -2.87
N THR A 147 -11.29 -8.11 -3.70
CA THR A 147 -12.56 -7.37 -3.55
C THR A 147 -13.48 -8.06 -2.56
N ALA A 148 -14.16 -7.28 -1.71
CA ALA A 148 -15.08 -7.79 -0.70
C ALA A 148 -16.40 -8.29 -1.28
N SER A 149 -16.88 -7.67 -2.36
CA SER A 149 -18.21 -7.96 -2.93
C SER A 149 -18.28 -9.32 -3.63
N ASP A 150 -17.20 -9.75 -4.26
CA ASP A 150 -17.17 -10.95 -5.08
C ASP A 150 -15.93 -11.83 -4.86
N SER A 151 -15.10 -11.51 -3.84
CA SER A 151 -13.91 -12.27 -3.47
C SER A 151 -12.89 -12.47 -4.60
N LYS A 152 -12.96 -11.67 -5.67
CA LYS A 152 -12.05 -11.80 -6.81
C LYS A 152 -10.66 -11.29 -6.44
N HIS A 153 -9.66 -12.01 -6.94
CA HIS A 153 -8.26 -11.64 -6.84
C HIS A 153 -7.82 -10.92 -8.10
N TYR A 154 -7.17 -9.78 -7.91
CA TYR A 154 -6.58 -8.97 -8.96
C TYR A 154 -5.10 -8.83 -8.66
N SER A 155 -4.26 -8.95 -9.68
CA SER A 155 -2.83 -8.73 -9.48
C SER A 155 -2.12 -8.18 -10.71
N ALA A 156 -0.93 -7.65 -10.44
CA ALA A 156 0.14 -7.42 -11.40
C ALA A 156 1.45 -7.92 -10.76
N LEU A 157 2.33 -8.52 -11.56
CA LEU A 157 3.52 -9.23 -11.07
C LEU A 157 4.74 -8.78 -11.84
N ASN A 158 5.90 -8.76 -11.17
CA ASN A 158 7.19 -8.49 -11.80
C ASN A 158 7.18 -7.19 -12.62
N LEU A 159 6.65 -6.13 -12.03
CA LEU A 159 6.57 -4.81 -12.65
C LEU A 159 7.93 -4.15 -12.57
N LYS A 160 8.56 -3.94 -13.74
CA LYS A 160 9.87 -3.29 -13.87
C LYS A 160 9.71 -1.94 -14.52
N ARG A 161 10.56 -1.00 -14.13
CA ARG A 161 10.57 0.34 -14.69
C ARG A 161 10.85 0.28 -16.20
N GLY A 162 10.00 0.94 -17.00
CA GLY A 162 10.24 1.13 -18.42
C GLY A 162 11.33 2.18 -18.62
N ASN A 163 12.25 1.90 -19.54
CA ASN A 163 13.28 2.84 -19.97
C ASN A 163 12.70 3.92 -20.89
#